data_AF-A0A821S5B0-F1
#
_entry.id   AF-A0A821S5B0-F1
#
_cell.length_a   1.000
_cell.length_b   1.000
_cell.length_c   1.000
_cell.angle_alpha   90.00
_cell.angle_beta   90.00
_cell.angle_gamma   90.00
#
_symmetry.space_group_name_H-M   'P 1'
#
loop_
_entity.id
_entity.type
_entity.pdbx_description
1 polymer ?
#
loop_
_entity_poly.entity_id
_entity_poly.type
_entity_poly.pdbx_seq_one_letter_code
_entity_poly.pdbx_strand_id
1 'polypeptide(L)'
;MYFMGAIGHIMQGSDIKEVLAEIYASKSLEKMLNGHAYAKAVRDHTLLQQLTLAIIILKEVEMNDIMDADVIINIEHILGNTLSYNDIENDDQVSGALLNKFNQKLKEYEEQGPTAKLWI
;
A
#
# COMPACT_ATOMS: atom_id res chain seq x y z
N MET A 1 8.88 -15.30 -3.38
CA MET A 1 9.36 -15.65 -4.73
C MET A 1 8.63 -14.76 -5.72
N TYR A 2 9.36 -14.00 -6.54
CA TYR A 2 8.77 -12.99 -7.42
C TYR A 2 8.53 -13.58 -8.82
N PHE A 3 7.46 -13.19 -9.52
CA PHE A 3 7.10 -13.74 -10.85
C PHE A 3 8.28 -13.71 -11.83
N MET A 4 8.98 -12.58 -11.91
CA MET A 4 10.19 -12.45 -12.74
C MET A 4 11.39 -13.27 -12.22
N GLY A 5 11.44 -13.50 -10.91
CA GLY A 5 12.41 -14.40 -10.26
C GLY A 5 12.19 -15.86 -10.62
N ALA A 6 10.93 -16.30 -10.73
CA ALA A 6 10.58 -17.65 -11.16
C ALA A 6 10.94 -17.87 -12.63
N ILE A 7 10.72 -16.86 -13.49
CA ILE A 7 11.19 -16.87 -14.88
C ILE A 7 12.71 -17.01 -14.92
N GLY A 8 13.45 -16.21 -14.13
CA GLY A 8 14.91 -16.33 -14.02
C GLY A 8 15.37 -17.72 -13.58
N HIS A 9 14.67 -18.34 -12.64
CA HIS A 9 14.98 -19.68 -12.16
C HIS A 9 14.68 -20.77 -13.20
N ILE A 10 13.58 -20.66 -13.95
CA ILE A 10 13.25 -21.60 -15.05
C ILE A 10 14.24 -21.44 -16.20
N MET A 11 14.68 -20.22 -16.47
CA MET A 11 15.64 -19.91 -17.52
C MET A 11 17.08 -20.28 -17.17
N GLN A 12 17.36 -20.67 -15.92
CA GLN A 12 18.71 -21.00 -15.49
C GLN A 12 19.19 -22.29 -16.18
N GLY A 13 20.26 -22.18 -16.98
CA GLY A 13 20.77 -23.28 -17.81
C GLY A 13 20.04 -23.44 -19.14
N SER A 14 19.14 -22.50 -19.49
CA SER A 14 18.62 -22.36 -20.85
C SER A 14 19.34 -21.21 -21.56
N ASP A 15 19.71 -21.44 -22.81
CA ASP A 15 20.37 -20.44 -23.66
C ASP A 15 19.45 -19.24 -24.01
N ILE A 16 18.21 -19.26 -23.51
CA ILE A 16 17.23 -18.16 -23.61
C ILE A 16 17.78 -16.89 -22.93
N LYS A 17 18.65 -17.03 -21.91
CA LYS A 17 19.33 -15.87 -21.30
C LYS A 17 20.22 -15.14 -22.30
N GLU A 18 20.96 -15.84 -23.17
CA GLU A 18 21.80 -15.19 -24.19
C GLU A 18 20.95 -14.48 -25.24
N VAL A 19 19.85 -15.10 -25.69
CA VAL A 19 18.94 -14.47 -26.67
C VAL A 19 18.33 -13.18 -26.13
N LEU A 20 17.91 -13.17 -24.85
CA LEU A 20 17.41 -11.95 -24.22
C LEU A 20 18.52 -10.93 -23.92
N ALA A 21 19.76 -11.37 -23.74
CA ALA A 21 20.90 -10.47 -23.52
C ALA A 21 21.28 -9.67 -24.78
N GLU A 22 20.88 -10.13 -25.96
CA GLU A 22 21.04 -9.42 -27.24
C GLU A 22 20.07 -8.23 -27.35
N ILE A 23 18.86 -8.38 -26.79
CA ILE A 23 17.81 -7.35 -26.81
C ILE A 23 17.97 -6.41 -25.60
N TYR A 24 18.28 -6.97 -24.44
CA TYR A 24 18.44 -6.27 -23.18
C TYR A 24 19.87 -6.40 -22.70
N ALA A 25 20.55 -5.28 -22.40
CA ALA A 25 21.91 -5.31 -21.86
C ALA A 25 22.05 -6.33 -20.71
N SER A 26 23.08 -7.19 -20.76
CA SER A 26 23.21 -8.36 -19.87
C SER A 26 23.08 -8.04 -18.37
N LYS A 27 23.64 -6.91 -17.94
CA LYS A 27 23.56 -6.42 -16.55
C LYS A 27 22.14 -6.05 -16.10
N SER A 28 21.31 -5.59 -17.03
CA SER A 28 19.90 -5.28 -16.76
C SER A 28 19.07 -6.56 -16.66
N LEU A 29 19.36 -7.54 -17.52
CA LEU A 29 18.69 -8.83 -17.52
C LEU A 29 18.88 -9.58 -16.20
N GLU A 30 20.09 -9.60 -15.64
CA GLU A 30 20.34 -10.23 -14.33
C GLU A 30 19.56 -9.60 -13.19
N LYS A 31 19.47 -8.27 -13.15
CA LYS A 31 18.70 -7.55 -12.13
C LYS A 31 17.20 -7.78 -12.27
N MET A 32 16.71 -7.88 -13.51
CA MET A 32 15.31 -8.15 -13.83
C MET A 32 14.92 -9.58 -13.45
N LEU A 33 15.73 -10.57 -13.86
CA LEU A 33 15.51 -12.00 -13.59
C LEU A 33 15.75 -12.41 -12.14
N ASN A 34 16.46 -11.61 -11.34
CA ASN A 34 16.50 -11.79 -9.89
C ASN A 34 15.12 -11.43 -9.26
N GLY A 35 14.30 -10.65 -9.95
CA GLY A 35 12.94 -10.26 -9.51
C GLY A 35 12.90 -9.33 -8.29
N HIS A 36 14.02 -9.16 -7.57
CA HIS A 36 14.13 -8.30 -6.39
C HIS A 36 13.83 -6.84 -6.71
N ALA A 37 14.42 -6.29 -7.79
CA ALA A 37 14.22 -4.90 -8.17
C ALA A 37 12.76 -4.63 -8.58
N TYR A 38 12.16 -5.56 -9.34
CA TYR A 38 10.76 -5.47 -9.74
C TYR A 38 9.83 -5.54 -8.54
N ALA A 39 10.06 -6.49 -7.63
CA ALA A 39 9.22 -6.64 -6.46
C ALA A 39 9.35 -5.50 -5.46
N LYS A 40 10.56 -4.96 -5.30
CA LYS A 40 10.79 -3.74 -4.55
C LYS A 40 9.98 -2.59 -5.16
N ALA A 41 10.06 -2.38 -6.47
CA ALA A 41 9.31 -1.34 -7.15
C ALA A 41 7.79 -1.49 -7.00
N VAL A 42 7.26 -2.71 -7.14
CA VAL A 42 5.83 -2.99 -6.92
C VAL A 42 5.44 -2.73 -5.48
N ARG A 43 6.21 -3.20 -4.50
CA ARG A 43 5.94 -2.94 -3.08
C ARG A 43 5.98 -1.45 -2.77
N ASP A 44 7.01 -0.74 -3.21
CA ASP A 44 7.16 0.70 -2.98
C ASP A 44 6.00 1.47 -3.61
N HIS A 45 5.59 1.10 -4.82
CA HIS A 45 4.42 1.66 -5.49
C HIS A 45 3.13 1.39 -4.70
N THR A 46 2.87 0.15 -4.28
CA THR A 46 1.67 -0.20 -3.51
C THR A 46 1.63 0.54 -2.17
N LEU A 47 2.75 0.65 -1.46
CA LEU A 47 2.81 1.40 -0.20
C LEU A 47 2.55 2.90 -0.41
N LEU A 48 3.14 3.49 -1.45
CA LEU A 48 2.91 4.89 -1.79
C LEU A 48 1.44 5.13 -2.15
N GLN A 49 0.86 4.24 -2.96
CA GLN A 49 -0.54 4.30 -3.38
C GLN A 49 -1.50 4.18 -2.19
N GLN A 50 -1.25 3.25 -1.27
CA GLN A 50 -2.06 3.10 -0.06
C GLN A 50 -2.00 4.35 0.83
N LEU A 51 -0.80 4.93 0.98
CA LEU A 51 -0.60 6.16 1.74
C LEU A 51 -1.31 7.35 1.09
N THR A 52 -1.17 7.54 -0.21
CA THR A 52 -1.82 8.65 -0.93
C THR A 52 -3.33 8.52 -0.90
N LEU A 53 -3.87 7.31 -1.08
CA LEU A 53 -5.30 7.04 -0.99
C LEU A 53 -5.84 7.35 0.41
N ALA A 54 -5.16 6.90 1.46
CA ALA A 54 -5.55 7.20 2.84
C ALA A 54 -5.58 8.71 3.12
N ILE A 55 -4.58 9.46 2.64
CA ILE A 55 -4.53 10.93 2.79
C ILE A 55 -5.67 11.61 2.03
N ILE A 56 -5.99 11.17 0.81
CA ILE A 56 -7.08 11.73 0.00
C ILE A 56 -8.41 11.51 0.72
N ILE A 57 -8.69 10.27 1.14
CA ILE A 57 -9.93 9.94 1.85
C ILE A 57 -10.03 10.73 3.14
N LEU A 58 -8.96 10.81 3.94
CA LEU A 58 -8.98 11.55 5.20
C LEU A 58 -9.23 13.06 5.01
N LYS A 59 -8.76 13.64 3.90
CA LYS A 59 -9.07 15.04 3.54
C LYS A 59 -10.52 15.26 3.13
N GLU A 60 -11.16 14.23 2.57
CA GLU A 60 -12.56 14.28 2.12
C GLU A 60 -13.56 13.86 3.18
N VAL A 61 -13.12 13.14 4.22
CA VAL A 61 -13.96 12.82 5.37
C VAL A 61 -14.24 14.11 6.15
N GLU A 62 -15.50 14.54 6.13
CA GLU A 62 -15.97 15.61 7.01
C GLU A 62 -15.91 15.14 8.47
N MET A 63 -14.84 15.54 9.15
CA MET A 63 -14.71 15.45 10.60
C MET A 63 -15.48 16.63 11.22
N ASN A 64 -16.16 16.38 12.34
CA ASN A 64 -16.79 17.47 13.10
C ASN A 64 -15.77 18.01 14.11
N ASP A 65 -15.96 19.25 14.58
CA ASP A 65 -15.00 19.94 15.46
C ASP A 65 -14.62 19.12 16.72
N ILE A 66 -15.51 18.23 17.19
CA ILE A 66 -15.30 17.35 18.34
C ILE A 66 -14.41 16.15 17.97
N MET A 67 -14.70 15.49 16.85
CA MET A 67 -13.89 14.37 16.32
C MET A 67 -12.48 14.84 15.94
N ASP A 68 -12.34 16.04 15.39
CA ASP A 68 -11.01 16.61 15.07
C ASP A 68 -10.17 16.80 16.34
N ALA A 69 -10.75 17.35 17.40
CA ALA A 69 -10.07 17.53 18.68
C ALA A 69 -9.65 16.20 19.31
N ASP A 70 -10.55 15.21 19.33
CA ASP A 70 -10.28 13.89 19.92
C ASP A 70 -9.23 13.10 19.12
N VAL A 71 -9.23 13.20 17.78
CA VAL A 71 -8.19 12.60 16.93
C VAL A 71 -6.83 13.23 17.19
N ILE A 72 -6.75 14.56 17.32
CA ILE A 72 -5.50 15.25 17.65
C ILE A 72 -4.98 14.81 19.02
N ILE A 73 -5.85 14.77 20.03
CA ILE A 73 -5.51 14.31 21.38
C ILE A 73 -4.99 12.86 21.35
N ASN A 74 -5.65 11.96 20.60
CA ASN A 74 -5.20 10.58 20.45
C ASN A 74 -3.82 10.49 19.77
N ILE A 75 -3.55 11.31 18.74
CA ILE A 75 -2.23 11.35 18.08
C ILE A 75 -1.15 11.82 19.07
N GLU A 76 -1.41 12.86 19.85
CA GLU A 76 -0.49 13.35 20.88
C GLU A 76 -0.19 12.27 21.94
N HIS A 77 -1.21 11.53 22.35
CA HIS A 77 -1.05 10.42 23.30
C HIS A 77 -0.29 9.21 22.73
N ILE A 78 -0.40 8.92 21.43
CA ILE A 78 0.40 7.89 20.75
C ILE A 78 1.87 8.33 20.70
N LEU A 79 2.13 9.58 20.30
CA LEU A 79 3.48 10.14 20.26
C LEU A 79 4.13 10.21 21.65
N GLY A 80 3.32 10.40 22.69
CA GLY A 80 3.73 10.34 24.09
C GLY A 80 3.90 8.92 24.65
N ASN A 81 3.70 7.86 23.86
CA ASN A 81 3.67 6.45 24.31
C ASN A 81 2.68 6.18 25.46
N THR A 82 1.67 7.03 25.64
CA THR A 82 0.65 6.90 26.70
C THR A 82 -0.55 6.05 26.28
N LEU A 83 -0.81 5.95 24.97
CA LEU A 83 -1.83 5.09 24.38
C LEU A 83 -1.17 4.01 23.52
N SER A 84 -1.59 2.76 23.70
CA SER A 84 -1.20 1.64 22.84
C SER A 84 -2.18 1.49 21.67
N TYR A 85 -1.72 0.88 20.57
CA TYR A 85 -2.58 0.55 19.43
C TYR A 85 -3.81 -0.29 19.83
N ASN A 86 -3.66 -1.16 20.83
CA ASN A 86 -4.76 -1.97 21.35
C ASN A 86 -5.84 -1.13 22.06
N ASP A 87 -5.47 0.00 22.63
CA ASP A 87 -6.42 0.86 23.35
C ASP A 87 -7.30 1.65 22.36
N ILE A 88 -6.76 1.93 21.17
CA ILE A 88 -7.45 2.61 20.06
C ILE A 88 -8.39 1.66 19.32
N GLU A 89 -7.98 0.40 19.13
CA GLU A 89 -8.83 -0.62 18.49
C GLU A 89 -10.07 -0.94 19.33
N ASN A 90 -9.99 -0.77 20.65
CA ASN A 90 -11.11 -0.97 21.58
C ASN A 90 -11.94 0.30 21.83
N ASP A 91 -11.53 1.46 21.29
CA ASP A 91 -12.29 2.71 21.39
C ASP A 91 -13.40 2.77 20.33
N ASP A 92 -14.60 2.38 20.73
CA ASP A 92 -15.77 2.30 19.84
C ASP A 92 -16.34 3.69 19.46
N GLN A 93 -16.00 4.75 20.20
CA GLN A 93 -16.72 6.01 20.12
C GLN A 93 -16.15 6.98 19.08
N VAL A 94 -14.84 7.21 19.07
CA VAL A 94 -14.19 8.14 18.12
C VAL A 94 -13.53 7.35 16.99
N SER A 95 -12.73 6.35 17.36
CA SER A 95 -12.00 5.51 16.39
C SER A 95 -12.96 4.69 15.52
N GLY A 96 -13.99 4.08 16.11
CA GLY A 96 -15.03 3.36 15.38
C GLY A 96 -15.85 4.23 14.42
N ALA A 97 -16.23 5.44 14.83
CA ALA A 97 -16.98 6.37 13.97
C ALA A 97 -16.15 6.85 12.77
N LEU A 98 -14.86 7.15 12.96
CA LEU A 98 -13.95 7.51 11.89
C LEU A 98 -13.73 6.35 10.91
N LEU A 99 -13.53 5.13 11.43
CA LEU A 99 -13.38 3.91 10.64
C LEU A 99 -14.60 3.64 9.75
N ASN A 100 -15.81 3.84 10.29
CA ASN A 100 -17.04 3.67 9.53
C ASN A 100 -17.15 4.66 8.38
N LYS A 101 -16.86 5.95 8.60
CA LYS A 101 -16.84 6.98 7.55
C LYS A 101 -15.77 6.69 6.49
N PHE A 102 -14.58 6.26 6.93
CA PHE A 102 -13.49 5.89 6.03
C PHE A 102 -13.86 4.69 5.14
N ASN A 103 -14.43 3.64 5.74
CA ASN A 103 -14.90 2.46 5.01
C ASN A 103 -16.04 2.77 4.05
N GLN A 104 -16.91 3.72 4.38
CA GLN A 104 -17.95 4.18 3.46
C GLN A 104 -17.34 4.85 2.23
N LYS A 105 -16.37 5.75 2.42
CA LYS A 105 -15.66 6.41 1.32
C LYS A 105 -14.87 5.41 0.46
N LEU A 106 -14.24 4.41 1.07
CA LEU A 106 -13.59 3.33 0.32
C LEU A 106 -14.55 2.61 -0.62
N LYS A 107 -15.76 2.28 -0.16
CA LYS A 107 -16.78 1.65 -1.01
C LYS A 107 -17.22 2.56 -2.16
N GLU A 108 -17.39 3.85 -1.90
CA GLU A 108 -17.71 4.83 -2.96
C GLU A 108 -16.63 4.85 -4.03
N TYR A 109 -15.35 4.81 -3.66
CA TYR A 109 -14.23 4.72 -4.60
C TYR A 109 -14.16 3.37 -5.32
N GLU A 110 -14.47 2.26 -4.64
CA GLU A 110 -14.53 0.93 -5.27
C GLU A 110 -15.58 0.88 -6.39
N GLU A 111 -16.70 1.60 -6.23
CA GLU A 111 -17.80 1.66 -7.18
C GLU A 111 -17.53 2.55 -8.41
N GLN A 112 -16.50 3.41 -8.37
CA GLN A 112 -16.15 4.30 -9.50
C GLN A 112 -15.63 3.56 -10.73
N GLY A 113 -15.19 2.31 -10.59
CA GLY A 113 -14.88 1.48 -11.75
C GLY A 113 -14.04 0.24 -11.46
N PRO A 114 -13.92 -0.66 -12.45
CA PRO A 114 -13.19 -1.92 -12.31
C PRO A 114 -11.69 -1.71 -12.02
N THR A 115 -11.10 -0.60 -12.47
CA THR A 115 -9.72 -0.25 -12.13
C THR A 115 -9.61 0.22 -10.69
N ALA A 116 -10.53 1.04 -10.19
CA ALA A 116 -10.51 1.50 -8.80
C ALA A 116 -10.62 0.32 -7.83
N LYS A 117 -11.49 -0.66 -8.13
CA LYS A 117 -11.61 -1.92 -7.38
C LYS A 117 -10.31 -2.76 -7.28
N LEU A 118 -9.36 -2.59 -8.21
CA LEU A 118 -8.07 -3.29 -8.13
C LEU A 118 -7.07 -2.60 -7.19
N TRP A 119 -7.30 -1.33 -6.85
CA TRP A 119 -6.36 -0.48 -6.12
C TRP A 119 -6.88 -0.02 -4.74
N ILE A 120 -8.14 -0.34 -4.42
CA ILE A 120 -8.79 -0.21 -3.10
C ILE A 120 -8.52 -1.48 -2.30
#